data_AF-A0AAI9GMN9-F1
#
_entry.id   AF-A0AAI9GMN9-F1
#
_cell.length_a   1.000
_cell.length_b   1.000
_cell.length_c   1.000
_cell.angle_alpha   90.00
_cell.angle_beta   90.00
_cell.angle_gamma   90.00
#
_symmetry.space_group_name_H-M   'P 1'
#
loop_
_entity.id
_entity.type
_entity.pdbx_description
1 polymer ?
#
loop_
_entity_poly.entity_id
_entity_poly.type
_entity_poly.pdbx_seq_one_letter_code
_entity_poly.pdbx_strand_id
1 'polypeptide(L)'
;MHKKFHIELDSLKRDLENYDRYNIVSSERLAYGSITISDRESVKQSIINYVKENEDIDTEKLIGDIFPKFTPHLFISHKSQDAGLAIKLANILFEKYDILSFIDSQVWHHINDIQKILDEEFSKKSEGLYDYRKSNIVSSNIFAMLSSSLYRTIDDSDGFIFIDRATKPNTARITHSTISQINTESPWIYLENIYSNLI
;
A
#
# COMPACT_ATOMS: atom_id res chain seq x y z
N MET A 1 18.53 1.93 13.74
CA MET A 1 18.00 3.32 13.67
C MET A 1 17.92 3.65 12.20
N HIS A 2 16.72 3.52 11.65
CA HIS A 2 16.47 3.66 10.22
C HIS A 2 16.63 5.12 9.82
N LYS A 3 17.13 5.39 8.60
CA LYS A 3 17.32 6.77 8.15
C LYS A 3 15.99 7.34 7.65
N LYS A 4 15.43 8.32 8.37
CA LYS A 4 14.24 9.06 7.95
C LYS A 4 14.62 10.23 7.03
N PHE A 5 13.97 10.32 5.88
CA PHE A 5 14.04 11.43 4.94
C PHE A 5 12.64 12.04 4.77
N HIS A 6 12.54 13.36 4.85
CA HIS A 6 11.31 14.10 4.58
C HIS A 6 11.52 14.90 3.31
N ILE A 7 10.63 14.74 2.33
CA ILE A 7 10.72 15.39 1.02
C ILE A 7 9.42 16.15 0.79
N GLU A 8 9.50 17.47 0.66
CA GLU A 8 8.36 18.28 0.24
C GLU A 8 7.99 17.99 -1.23
N LEU A 9 6.71 17.71 -1.50
CA LEU A 9 6.20 17.34 -2.81
C LEU A 9 6.57 18.35 -3.91
N ASP A 10 6.51 19.65 -3.63
CA ASP A 10 6.81 20.66 -4.63
C ASP A 10 8.31 20.80 -4.90
N SER A 11 9.16 20.39 -3.94
CA SER A 11 10.60 20.23 -4.14
C SER A 11 10.89 18.99 -4.99
N LEU A 12 10.26 17.85 -4.67
CA LEU A 12 10.34 16.63 -5.48
C LEU A 12 9.94 16.87 -6.95
N LYS A 13 8.84 17.60 -7.21
CA LYS A 13 8.42 17.93 -8.57
C LYS A 13 9.51 18.66 -9.36
N ARG A 14 10.09 19.74 -8.79
CA ARG A 14 11.15 20.52 -9.44
C ARG A 14 12.39 19.68 -9.73
N ASP A 15 12.76 18.78 -8.82
CA ASP A 15 13.90 17.89 -9.03
C ASP A 15 13.62 16.86 -10.14
N LEU A 16 12.39 16.32 -10.19
CA LEU A 16 11.93 15.34 -11.17
C LEU A 16 11.67 15.92 -12.59
N GLU A 17 11.40 17.21 -12.74
CA GLU A 17 11.25 17.90 -14.05
C GLU A 17 12.54 17.80 -14.91
N ASN A 18 13.71 17.71 -14.27
CA ASN A 18 14.98 17.54 -14.98
C ASN A 18 15.15 16.13 -15.54
N TYR A 19 14.42 15.14 -15.03
CA TYR A 19 14.48 13.75 -15.47
C TYR A 19 13.51 13.45 -16.63
N ASP A 20 12.38 14.17 -16.73
CA ASP A 20 11.42 14.00 -17.84
C ASP A 20 12.07 14.28 -19.21
N ARG A 21 13.01 15.23 -19.26
CA ARG A 21 13.69 15.63 -20.51
C ARG A 21 14.55 14.53 -21.15
N TYR A 22 14.81 13.44 -20.43
CA TYR A 22 15.62 12.33 -20.89
C TYR A 22 14.80 11.08 -21.27
N ASN A 23 13.46 11.14 -21.25
CA ASN A 23 12.56 10.01 -21.54
C ASN A 23 12.76 8.78 -20.62
N ILE A 24 13.36 8.96 -19.44
CA ILE A 24 13.83 7.85 -18.60
C ILE A 24 12.67 7.11 -17.92
N VAL A 25 11.63 7.81 -17.43
CA VAL A 25 10.51 7.17 -16.70
C VAL A 25 9.15 7.70 -17.14
N SER A 26 8.46 6.95 -18.01
CA SER A 26 7.05 7.21 -18.38
C SER A 26 6.09 6.11 -17.92
N SER A 27 6.53 5.18 -17.07
CA SER A 27 5.71 4.07 -16.58
C SER A 27 5.03 4.39 -15.25
N GLU A 28 3.72 4.15 -15.18
CA GLU A 28 2.95 4.03 -13.92
C GLU A 28 3.28 2.72 -13.16
N ARG A 29 4.48 2.16 -13.38
CA ARG A 29 4.92 0.85 -12.91
C ARG A 29 6.39 0.94 -12.51
N LEU A 30 6.77 0.17 -11.49
CA LEU A 30 8.18 0.00 -11.13
C LEU A 30 8.95 -0.70 -12.26
N ALA A 31 10.21 -0.31 -12.44
CA ALA A 31 11.16 -0.95 -13.36
C ALA A 31 11.74 -2.27 -12.82
N TYR A 32 11.42 -2.62 -11.57
CA TYR A 32 12.02 -3.72 -10.81
C TYR A 32 11.01 -4.39 -9.87
N GLY A 33 11.42 -5.54 -9.33
CA GLY A 33 10.57 -6.43 -8.55
C GLY A 33 9.78 -7.37 -9.47
N SER A 34 9.79 -8.67 -9.17
CA SER A 34 9.05 -9.68 -9.93
C SER A 34 7.52 -9.53 -9.80
N ILE A 35 7.06 -8.72 -8.85
CA ILE A 35 5.75 -8.07 -8.93
C ILE A 35 5.88 -6.89 -9.90
N THR A 36 6.02 -7.20 -11.19
CA THR A 36 5.30 -6.38 -12.16
C THR A 36 3.86 -6.34 -11.70
N ILE A 37 3.24 -5.15 -11.70
CA ILE A 37 1.81 -4.97 -11.42
C ILE A 37 1.03 -5.50 -12.64
N SER A 38 1.14 -6.81 -12.89
CA SER A 38 0.74 -7.54 -14.10
C SER A 38 -0.11 -8.74 -13.71
N ASP A 39 -1.38 -8.60 -13.41
CA ASP A 39 -2.20 -7.39 -13.30
C ASP A 39 -2.81 -7.31 -11.89
N ARG A 40 -3.43 -6.18 -11.52
CA ARG A 40 -4.29 -6.11 -10.32
C ARG A 40 -5.32 -7.25 -10.35
N GLU A 41 -5.88 -7.52 -11.52
CA GLU A 41 -6.81 -8.62 -11.76
C GLU A 41 -6.15 -10.00 -11.67
N SER A 42 -4.86 -10.16 -11.97
CA SER A 42 -4.16 -11.46 -11.78
C SER A 42 -3.94 -11.79 -10.30
N VAL A 43 -3.51 -10.81 -9.49
CA VAL A 43 -3.33 -10.96 -8.04
C VAL A 43 -4.69 -11.27 -7.42
N LYS A 44 -5.70 -10.47 -7.75
CA LYS A 44 -7.10 -10.67 -7.34
C LYS A 44 -7.64 -12.03 -7.77
N GLN A 45 -7.36 -12.51 -8.98
CA GLN A 45 -7.80 -13.84 -9.44
C GLN A 45 -7.06 -14.97 -8.72
N SER A 46 -5.76 -14.82 -8.44
CA SER A 46 -4.99 -15.76 -7.61
C SER A 46 -5.61 -15.88 -6.22
N ILE A 47 -6.00 -14.75 -5.63
CA ILE A 47 -6.66 -14.69 -4.32
C ILE A 47 -8.06 -15.32 -4.37
N ILE A 48 -8.86 -15.05 -5.41
CA ILE A 48 -10.17 -15.70 -5.62
C ILE A 48 -10.01 -17.22 -5.73
N ASN A 49 -9.03 -17.69 -6.49
CA ASN A 49 -8.78 -19.13 -6.66
C ASN A 49 -8.34 -19.75 -5.33
N TYR A 50 -7.37 -19.14 -4.65
CA TYR A 50 -6.88 -19.61 -3.35
C TYR A 50 -8.02 -19.71 -2.31
N VAL A 51 -8.88 -18.70 -2.22
CA VAL A 51 -10.02 -18.69 -1.29
C VAL A 51 -11.06 -19.76 -1.62
N LYS A 52 -11.25 -20.11 -2.90
CA LYS A 52 -12.21 -21.16 -3.33
C LYS A 52 -11.66 -22.57 -3.27
N GLU A 53 -10.34 -22.73 -3.37
CA GLU A 53 -9.67 -24.04 -3.44
C GLU A 53 -9.30 -24.60 -2.06
N ASN A 54 -9.45 -23.82 -0.98
CA ASN A 54 -9.01 -24.18 0.37
C ASN A 54 -10.14 -23.96 1.39
N GLU A 55 -10.48 -24.99 2.18
CA GLU A 55 -11.47 -24.88 3.26
C GLU A 55 -10.96 -24.00 4.42
N ASP A 56 -9.65 -24.09 4.71
CA ASP A 56 -8.94 -23.26 5.67
C ASP A 56 -8.08 -22.21 4.94
N ILE A 57 -8.28 -20.93 5.25
CA ILE A 57 -7.49 -19.84 4.65
C ILE A 57 -6.28 -19.52 5.55
N ASP A 58 -5.10 -19.94 5.10
CA ASP A 58 -3.85 -19.34 5.59
C ASP A 58 -3.77 -17.88 5.08
N THR A 59 -4.10 -16.97 5.98
CA THR A 59 -4.09 -15.53 5.74
C THR A 59 -2.67 -14.95 5.74
N GLU A 60 -1.67 -15.62 6.35
CA GLU A 60 -0.28 -15.15 6.33
C GLU A 60 0.32 -15.35 4.94
N LYS A 61 0.08 -16.53 4.36
CA LYS A 61 0.37 -16.81 2.94
C LYS A 61 -0.33 -15.82 2.01
N LEU A 62 -1.63 -15.56 2.23
CA LEU A 62 -2.40 -14.61 1.44
C LEU A 62 -1.74 -13.22 1.41
N ILE A 63 -1.35 -12.69 2.57
CA ILE A 63 -0.69 -11.39 2.67
C ILE A 63 0.75 -11.44 2.10
N GLY A 64 1.49 -12.52 2.32
CA GLY A 64 2.84 -12.72 1.77
C GLY A 64 2.92 -12.81 0.24
N ASP A 65 1.81 -13.15 -0.45
CA ASP A 65 1.71 -13.10 -1.91
C ASP A 65 1.40 -11.69 -2.47
N ILE A 66 0.99 -10.75 -1.62
CA ILE A 66 0.68 -9.35 -2.00
C ILE A 66 1.88 -8.41 -1.71
N PHE A 67 2.66 -8.70 -0.67
CA PHE A 67 3.88 -7.97 -0.34
C PHE A 67 5.07 -8.38 -1.23
N PRO A 68 6.09 -7.51 -1.39
CA PRO A 68 7.29 -7.85 -2.14
C PRO A 68 8.01 -9.07 -1.54
N LYS A 69 8.44 -9.99 -2.41
CA LYS A 69 9.26 -11.16 -2.03
C LYS A 69 10.77 -10.85 -1.95
N PHE A 70 11.10 -9.57 -1.88
CA PHE A 70 12.46 -9.03 -1.71
C PHE A 70 12.45 -8.04 -0.54
N THR A 71 13.57 -7.94 0.17
CA THR A 71 13.78 -6.90 1.17
C THR A 71 14.05 -5.56 0.46
N PRO A 72 13.19 -4.53 0.61
CA PRO A 72 13.47 -3.21 0.06
C PRO A 72 14.59 -2.52 0.85
N HIS A 73 15.44 -1.74 0.18
CA HIS A 73 16.40 -0.86 0.86
C HIS A 73 15.68 0.39 1.43
N LEU A 74 14.63 0.86 0.75
CA LEU A 74 13.87 2.05 1.16
C LEU A 74 12.36 1.79 1.15
N PHE A 75 11.70 2.26 2.20
CA PHE A 75 10.25 2.43 2.22
C PHE A 75 9.90 3.84 1.74
N ILE A 76 8.92 4.00 0.83
CA ILE A 76 8.43 5.31 0.38
C ILE A 76 6.93 5.45 0.72
N SER A 77 6.62 6.33 1.68
CA SER A 77 5.26 6.73 2.04
C SER A 77 4.83 7.99 1.30
N HIS A 78 3.59 8.02 0.84
CA HIS A 78 3.01 9.14 0.11
C HIS A 78 1.48 9.17 0.19
N LYS A 79 0.87 10.34 -0.05
CA LYS A 79 -0.58 10.45 -0.24
C LYS A 79 -0.95 9.79 -1.58
N SER A 80 -1.96 8.91 -1.61
CA SER A 80 -2.33 8.07 -2.78
C SER A 80 -2.35 8.80 -4.14
N GLN A 81 -2.85 10.04 -4.17
CA GLN A 81 -2.90 10.89 -5.36
C GLN A 81 -1.53 11.33 -5.91
N ASP A 82 -0.44 11.06 -5.20
CA ASP A 82 0.95 11.35 -5.58
C ASP A 82 1.74 10.09 -6.01
N ALA A 83 1.06 8.94 -6.16
CA ALA A 83 1.70 7.64 -6.47
C ALA A 83 2.62 7.66 -7.70
N GLY A 84 2.25 8.38 -8.77
CA GLY A 84 3.10 8.52 -9.95
C GLY A 84 4.46 9.17 -9.65
N LEU A 85 4.52 10.09 -8.67
CA LEU A 85 5.76 10.75 -8.26
C LEU A 85 6.60 9.83 -7.36
N ALA A 86 5.97 9.03 -6.50
CA ALA A 86 6.64 8.00 -5.71
C ALA A 86 7.26 6.90 -6.61
N ILE A 87 6.51 6.40 -7.59
CA ILE A 87 6.96 5.42 -8.60
C ILE A 87 8.14 5.98 -9.41
N LYS A 88 8.05 7.23 -9.86
CA LYS A 88 9.12 7.87 -10.62
C LYS A 88 10.40 8.05 -9.80
N LEU A 89 10.28 8.46 -8.53
CA LEU A 89 11.41 8.53 -7.60
C LEU A 89 12.04 7.14 -7.39
N ALA A 90 11.22 6.12 -7.15
CA ALA A 90 11.66 4.74 -6.95
C ALA A 90 12.40 4.16 -8.16
N ASN A 91 11.95 4.44 -9.39
CA ASN A 91 12.63 4.03 -10.62
C ASN A 91 13.97 4.74 -10.81
N ILE A 92 14.04 6.05 -10.56
CA ILE A 92 15.30 6.82 -10.64
C ILE A 92 16.32 6.31 -9.61
N LEU A 93 15.88 5.96 -8.40
CA LEU A 93 16.73 5.40 -7.35
C LEU A 93 17.31 4.04 -7.76
N PHE A 94 16.51 3.19 -8.39
CA PHE A 94 16.96 1.90 -8.91
C PHE A 94 17.91 2.06 -10.10
N GLU A 95 17.51 2.75 -11.17
CA GLU A 95 18.29 2.83 -12.42
C GLU A 95 19.65 3.53 -12.27
N LYS A 96 19.81 4.40 -11.26
CA LYS A 96 21.08 5.11 -11.01
C LYS A 96 21.95 4.49 -9.92
N TYR A 97 21.38 3.75 -8.98
CA TYR A 97 22.06 3.35 -7.74
C TYR A 97 21.73 1.93 -7.28
N ASP A 98 20.99 1.15 -8.07
CA ASP A 98 20.46 -0.19 -7.74
C ASP A 98 19.64 -0.22 -6.43
N ILE A 99 19.05 0.92 -6.04
CA ILE A 99 18.25 1.04 -4.82
C ILE A 99 16.82 0.53 -5.07
N LEU A 100 16.53 -0.67 -4.56
CA LEU A 100 15.18 -1.22 -4.48
C LEU A 100 14.34 -0.48 -3.42
N SER A 101 13.22 0.10 -3.82
CA SER A 101 12.25 0.72 -2.92
C SER A 101 10.91 -0.04 -2.91
N PHE A 102 10.25 -0.06 -1.76
CA PHE A 102 8.85 -0.43 -1.63
C PHE A 102 7.98 0.83 -1.55
N ILE A 103 6.85 0.83 -2.25
CA ILE A 103 5.87 1.92 -2.24
C ILE A 103 4.58 1.40 -1.62
N ASP A 104 4.12 2.06 -0.54
CA ASP A 104 2.94 1.67 0.25
C ASP A 104 1.66 1.43 -0.58
N SER A 105 1.37 2.32 -1.55
CA SER A 105 0.20 2.21 -2.44
C SER A 105 0.15 0.94 -3.29
N GLN A 106 1.27 0.23 -3.48
CA GLN A 106 1.30 -1.04 -4.20
C GLN A 106 0.46 -2.13 -3.51
N VAL A 107 0.34 -2.09 -2.17
CA VAL A 107 -0.48 -3.05 -1.40
C VAL A 107 -1.90 -2.52 -1.20
N TRP A 108 -2.04 -1.21 -0.96
CA TRP A 108 -3.30 -0.59 -0.54
C TRP A 108 -4.46 -0.78 -1.50
N HIS A 109 -4.20 -0.78 -2.81
CA HIS A 109 -5.25 -0.99 -3.82
C HIS A 109 -5.88 -2.39 -3.79
N HIS A 110 -5.22 -3.38 -3.18
CA HIS A 110 -5.73 -4.75 -3.08
C HIS A 110 -6.62 -4.97 -1.84
N ILE A 111 -6.50 -4.17 -0.78
CA ILE A 111 -7.17 -4.42 0.52
C ILE A 111 -8.69 -4.54 0.36
N ASN A 112 -9.31 -3.58 -0.32
CA ASN A 112 -10.75 -3.56 -0.51
C ASN A 112 -11.24 -4.75 -1.36
N ASP A 113 -10.44 -5.17 -2.34
CA ASP A 113 -10.74 -6.35 -3.16
C ASP A 113 -10.64 -7.63 -2.32
N ILE A 114 -9.59 -7.78 -1.51
CA ILE A 114 -9.37 -8.93 -0.61
C ILE A 114 -10.49 -9.05 0.42
N GLN A 115 -10.78 -7.95 1.12
CA GLN A 115 -11.85 -7.92 2.11
C GLN A 115 -13.18 -8.31 1.46
N LYS A 116 -13.49 -7.76 0.27
CA LYS A 116 -14.69 -8.13 -0.46
C LYS A 116 -14.71 -9.61 -0.85
N ILE A 117 -13.62 -10.18 -1.34
CA ILE A 117 -13.54 -11.61 -1.71
C ILE A 117 -13.83 -12.50 -0.49
N LEU A 118 -13.23 -12.19 0.66
CA LEU A 118 -13.44 -12.93 1.90
C LEU A 118 -14.84 -12.72 2.49
N ASP A 119 -15.42 -11.52 2.34
CA ASP A 119 -16.80 -11.25 2.76
C ASP A 119 -17.83 -11.96 1.86
N GLU A 120 -17.59 -12.05 0.55
CA GLU A 120 -18.45 -12.78 -0.40
C GLU A 120 -18.43 -14.31 -0.13
N GLU A 121 -17.28 -14.86 0.29
CA GLU A 121 -17.15 -16.29 0.63
C GLU A 121 -17.66 -16.60 2.04
N PHE A 122 -17.12 -15.95 3.07
CA PHE A 122 -17.36 -16.34 4.46
C PHE A 122 -18.53 -15.61 5.11
N SER A 123 -18.75 -14.33 4.77
CA SER A 123 -19.72 -13.48 5.46
C SER A 123 -21.09 -13.41 4.79
N LYS A 124 -21.19 -13.69 3.48
CA LYS A 124 -22.43 -13.55 2.69
C LYS A 124 -23.55 -14.46 3.21
N LYS A 125 -24.77 -13.93 3.24
CA LYS A 125 -26.03 -14.66 3.51
C LYS A 125 -26.90 -14.78 2.28
N SER A 126 -26.97 -13.70 1.51
CA SER A 126 -27.66 -13.61 0.22
C SER A 126 -27.06 -12.45 -0.56
N GLU A 127 -27.54 -12.21 -1.78
CA GLU A 127 -27.07 -11.09 -2.59
C GLU A 127 -27.22 -9.75 -1.85
N GLY A 128 -26.11 -8.99 -1.75
CA GLY A 128 -26.03 -7.73 -1.01
C GLY A 128 -26.16 -7.81 0.52
N LEU A 129 -26.30 -9.00 1.13
CA LEU A 129 -26.54 -9.16 2.57
C LEU A 129 -25.46 -10.03 3.24
N TYR A 130 -24.82 -9.49 4.26
CA TYR A 130 -23.68 -10.11 4.97
C TYR A 130 -23.98 -10.30 6.47
N ASP A 131 -23.34 -11.28 7.11
CA ASP A 131 -23.32 -11.38 8.57
C ASP A 131 -22.33 -10.37 9.14
N TYR A 132 -22.87 -9.31 9.74
CA TYR A 132 -22.11 -8.25 10.39
C TYR A 132 -20.98 -8.74 11.31
N ARG A 133 -21.19 -9.84 12.07
CA ARG A 133 -20.15 -10.36 12.97
C ARG A 133 -19.02 -11.02 12.19
N LYS A 134 -19.34 -11.78 11.14
CA LYS A 134 -18.33 -12.38 10.26
C LYS A 134 -17.55 -11.30 9.51
N SER A 135 -18.22 -10.30 8.94
CA SER A 135 -17.55 -9.19 8.25
C SER A 135 -16.63 -8.39 9.16
N ASN A 136 -17.01 -8.15 10.42
CA ASN A 136 -16.12 -7.54 11.40
C ASN A 136 -14.89 -8.40 11.71
N ILE A 137 -15.04 -9.73 11.80
CA ILE A 137 -13.93 -10.68 12.02
C ILE A 137 -12.99 -10.66 10.81
N VAL A 138 -13.51 -10.76 9.58
CA VAL A 138 -12.72 -10.66 8.33
C VAL A 138 -11.96 -9.34 8.28
N SER A 139 -12.66 -8.21 8.46
CA SER A 139 -12.07 -6.86 8.42
C SER A 139 -10.95 -6.68 9.44
N SER A 140 -11.17 -7.17 10.67
CA SER A 140 -10.23 -7.00 11.78
C SER A 140 -8.96 -7.83 11.60
N ASN A 141 -9.07 -9.07 11.12
CA ASN A 141 -7.92 -9.91 10.81
C ASN A 141 -7.11 -9.33 9.65
N ILE A 142 -7.78 -8.98 8.54
CA ILE A 142 -7.11 -8.40 7.37
C ILE A 142 -6.38 -7.10 7.74
N PHE A 143 -7.03 -6.19 8.48
CA PHE A 143 -6.38 -4.97 8.94
C PHE A 143 -5.13 -5.27 9.80
N ALA A 144 -5.24 -6.14 10.80
CA ALA A 144 -4.10 -6.47 11.69
C ALA A 144 -2.91 -7.08 10.94
N MET A 145 -3.17 -7.95 9.96
CA MET A 145 -2.13 -8.64 9.18
C MET A 145 -1.46 -7.73 8.14
N LEU A 146 -2.23 -6.82 7.54
CA LEU A 146 -1.69 -5.78 6.67
C LEU A 146 -0.85 -4.77 7.46
N SER A 147 -1.34 -4.29 8.62
CA SER A 147 -0.59 -3.36 9.48
C SER A 147 0.73 -3.95 9.98
N SER A 148 0.74 -5.23 10.37
CA SER A 148 1.97 -5.92 10.81
C SER A 148 2.93 -6.20 9.65
N SER A 149 2.43 -6.57 8.47
CA SER A 149 3.28 -6.77 7.27
C SER A 149 3.87 -5.46 6.75
N LEU A 150 3.12 -4.36 6.82
CA LEU A 150 3.63 -3.02 6.54
C LEU A 150 4.71 -2.61 7.54
N TYR A 151 4.44 -2.76 8.84
CA TYR A 151 5.41 -2.46 9.89
C TYR A 151 6.71 -3.26 9.71
N ARG A 152 6.60 -4.56 9.41
CA ARG A 152 7.75 -5.40 9.08
C ARG A 152 8.50 -4.90 7.83
N THR A 153 7.79 -4.48 6.79
CA THR A 153 8.43 -3.91 5.58
C THR A 153 9.17 -2.61 5.88
N ILE A 154 8.65 -1.78 6.81
CA ILE A 154 9.34 -0.57 7.29
C ILE A 154 10.59 -0.95 8.11
N ASP A 155 10.50 -1.97 8.98
CA ASP A 155 11.60 -2.37 9.86
C ASP A 155 12.72 -3.15 9.13
N ASP A 156 12.35 -3.92 8.12
CA ASP A 156 13.26 -4.62 7.21
C ASP A 156 13.96 -3.65 6.21
N SER A 157 13.54 -2.37 6.13
CA SER A 157 14.14 -1.34 5.25
C SER A 157 15.28 -0.56 5.93
N ASP A 158 16.36 -0.25 5.20
CA ASP A 158 17.46 0.60 5.70
C ASP A 158 17.04 2.07 5.96
N GLY A 159 15.98 2.54 5.29
CA GLY A 159 15.51 3.90 5.38
C GLY A 159 14.05 4.10 4.97
N PHE A 160 13.50 5.25 5.38
CA PHE A 160 12.11 5.63 5.17
C PHE A 160 12.04 7.04 4.56
N ILE A 161 11.39 7.17 3.41
CA ILE A 161 11.09 8.44 2.75
C ILE A 161 9.62 8.78 2.96
N PHE A 162 9.35 9.98 3.48
CA PHE A 162 8.01 10.55 3.51
C PHE A 162 7.89 11.67 2.48
N ILE A 163 7.00 11.51 1.49
CA ILE A 163 6.67 12.54 0.50
C ILE A 163 5.51 13.38 1.04
N ASP A 164 5.82 14.55 1.57
CA ASP A 164 4.85 15.40 2.26
C ASP A 164 4.24 16.46 1.34
N ARG A 165 2.94 16.69 1.52
CA ARG A 165 2.30 17.94 1.08
C ARG A 165 2.17 18.83 2.30
N ALA A 166 2.70 20.04 2.23
CA ALA A 166 2.52 21.14 3.20
C ALA A 166 1.05 21.57 3.45
N THR A 167 0.07 20.79 2.99
CA THR A 167 -1.33 20.90 3.37
C THR A 167 -1.56 20.29 4.75
N LYS A 168 -2.42 20.93 5.56
CA LYS A 168 -2.74 20.48 6.92
C LYS A 168 -3.10 18.99 6.96
N PRO A 169 -2.73 18.26 8.04
CA PRO A 169 -3.13 16.87 8.20
C PRO A 169 -4.66 16.77 8.15
N ASN A 170 -5.16 15.89 7.27
CA ASN A 170 -6.58 15.56 7.25
C ASN A 170 -6.88 14.79 8.54
N THR A 171 -7.30 15.49 9.59
CA THR A 171 -7.85 14.82 10.77
C THR A 171 -9.11 14.09 10.34
N ALA A 172 -9.06 12.76 10.32
CA ALA A 172 -10.18 11.91 9.97
C ALA A 172 -11.28 12.01 11.04
N ARG A 173 -12.11 13.04 10.95
CA ARG A 173 -13.24 13.27 11.86
C ARG A 173 -14.43 12.48 11.35
N ILE A 174 -14.76 11.41 12.05
CA ILE A 174 -15.98 10.63 11.81
C ILE A 174 -17.18 11.49 12.23
N THR A 175 -18.03 11.83 11.26
CA THR A 175 -19.34 12.45 11.47
C THR A 175 -20.38 11.65 10.70
N HIS A 176 -21.66 11.84 10.99
CA HIS A 176 -22.73 11.22 10.21
C HIS A 176 -22.71 11.61 8.72
N SER A 177 -22.12 12.75 8.35
CA SER A 177 -21.99 13.19 6.96
C SER A 177 -20.68 12.75 6.29
N THR A 178 -19.61 12.50 7.04
CA THR A 178 -18.31 12.06 6.48
C THR A 178 -18.12 10.55 6.47
N ILE A 179 -18.92 9.76 7.20
CA ILE A 179 -18.69 8.32 7.36
C ILE A 179 -18.68 7.53 6.03
N SER A 180 -19.47 7.94 5.04
CA SER A 180 -19.47 7.38 3.67
C SER A 180 -18.33 7.91 2.78
N GLN A 181 -17.55 8.86 3.28
CA GLN A 181 -16.40 9.50 2.62
C GLN A 181 -15.07 9.20 3.34
N ILE A 182 -15.08 8.40 4.41
CA ILE A 182 -13.86 7.93 5.06
C ILE A 182 -13.17 6.94 4.12
N ASN A 183 -12.18 7.45 3.39
CA ASN A 183 -11.36 6.60 2.55
C ASN A 183 -10.43 5.74 3.42
N THR A 184 -10.16 4.51 3.00
CA THR A 184 -9.31 3.56 3.74
C THR A 184 -7.88 4.04 3.93
N GLU A 185 -7.44 4.98 3.09
CA GLU A 185 -6.21 5.77 3.25
C GLU A 185 -6.06 6.46 4.62
N SER A 186 -7.16 6.82 5.30
CA SER A 186 -7.09 7.59 6.55
C SER A 186 -6.47 6.80 7.73
N PRO A 187 -6.90 5.55 8.01
CA PRO A 187 -6.15 4.64 8.89
C PRO A 187 -4.68 4.42 8.52
N TRP A 188 -4.35 4.30 7.24
CA TRP A 188 -2.96 4.04 6.80
C TRP A 188 -2.07 5.25 6.98
N ILE A 189 -2.51 6.44 6.55
CA ILE A 189 -1.82 7.71 6.82
C ILE A 189 -1.64 7.92 8.33
N TYR A 190 -2.59 7.51 9.18
CA TYR A 190 -2.43 7.57 10.64
C TYR A 190 -1.33 6.62 11.15
N LEU A 191 -1.29 5.38 10.67
CA LEU A 191 -0.24 4.41 11.00
C LEU A 191 1.13 4.87 10.51
N GLU A 192 1.26 5.29 9.25
CA GLU A 192 2.48 5.85 8.65
C GLU A 192 2.98 7.06 9.45
N ASN A 193 2.09 7.97 9.85
CA ASN A 193 2.48 9.10 10.71
C ASN A 193 3.02 8.62 12.06
N ILE A 194 2.37 7.65 12.71
CA ILE A 194 2.87 7.07 13.97
C ILE A 194 4.24 6.44 13.76
N TYR A 195 4.40 5.55 12.79
CA TYR A 195 5.66 4.85 12.54
C TYR A 195 6.78 5.82 12.18
N SER A 196 6.50 6.85 11.37
CA SER A 196 7.46 7.90 11.06
C SER A 196 7.91 8.69 12.30
N ASN A 197 7.10 8.76 13.36
CA ASN A 197 7.42 9.50 14.60
C ASN A 197 8.02 8.60 15.70
N LEU A 198 8.03 7.28 15.50
CA LEU A 198 8.68 6.31 16.40
C LEU A 198 10.12 5.96 15.95
N ILE A 199 10.51 6.39 14.75
CA ILE A 199 11.81 6.17 14.08
C ILE A 199 12.62 7.47 14.08
#